data_AF-A0A2Z3JJ74-F1
#
_entry.id   AF-A0A2Z3JJ74-F1
#
_cell.length_a   1.000
_cell.length_b   1.000
_cell.length_c   1.000
_cell.angle_alpha   90.00
_cell.angle_beta   90.00
_cell.angle_gamma   90.00
#
_symmetry.space_group_name_H-M   'P 1'
#
loop_
_entity.id
_entity.type
_entity.pdbx_description
1 polymer ?
#
loop_
_entity_poly.entity_id
_entity_poly.type
_entity_poly.pdbx_seq_one_letter_code
_entity_poly.pdbx_strand_id
1 'polypeptide(L)'
;MTLAALRTLPDALLLGALKHFQPALGEEGAAAALALGAGVPDLALRWGLAAGPAGAALAAAAALRLGQTDTAQRLIGPLPPDARRAVLHARLQALRGEGAAEAAQLARHQARREGDAPALIAAVTLLGELQLGEAEALTALRTLAEGLKVAELTSQDADAHLLAVLAHAQRRVGGAAKARRTAEKALERAPRRSPARVWALVALERRQDAEREFQAGQLGAGWWPSGQ
;
A
#
# COMPACT_ATOMS: atom_id res chain seq x y z
N MET A 1 13.53 -0.84 -26.21
CA MET A 1 13.51 -1.59 -24.93
C MET A 1 12.08 -2.07 -24.70
N THR A 2 11.86 -3.34 -24.37
CA THR A 2 10.51 -3.93 -24.20
C THR A 2 10.09 -3.94 -22.73
N LEU A 3 8.80 -4.09 -22.45
CA LEU A 3 8.30 -4.23 -21.07
C LEU A 3 8.88 -5.47 -20.37
N ALA A 4 9.07 -6.57 -21.10
CA ALA A 4 9.71 -7.77 -20.57
C ALA A 4 11.15 -7.52 -20.13
N ALA A 5 11.92 -6.73 -20.90
CA ALA A 5 13.29 -6.36 -20.55
C ALA A 5 13.32 -5.46 -19.29
N LEU A 6 12.36 -4.56 -19.12
CA LEU A 6 12.28 -3.73 -17.91
C LEU A 6 12.11 -4.57 -16.63
N ARG A 7 11.31 -5.64 -16.68
CA ARG A 7 11.02 -6.48 -15.50
C ARG A 7 12.25 -7.21 -14.96
N THR A 8 13.29 -7.37 -15.76
CA THR A 8 14.52 -8.06 -15.35
C THR A 8 15.62 -7.09 -14.91
N LEU A 9 15.42 -5.78 -15.06
CA LEU A 9 16.42 -4.80 -14.67
C LEU A 9 16.56 -4.72 -13.14
N PRO A 10 17.80 -4.58 -12.63
CA PRO A 10 18.02 -4.18 -11.26
C PRO A 10 17.32 -2.85 -10.95
N ASP A 11 16.84 -2.68 -9.71
CA ASP A 11 16.09 -1.49 -9.29
C ASP A 11 16.80 -0.16 -9.61
N ALA A 12 18.13 -0.14 -9.46
CA ALA A 12 18.97 1.03 -9.73
C ALA A 12 18.89 1.51 -11.19
N LEU A 13 18.68 0.59 -12.14
CA LEU A 13 18.55 0.90 -13.57
C LEU A 13 17.10 1.05 -14.00
N LEU A 14 16.18 0.34 -13.32
CA LEU A 14 14.76 0.31 -13.65
C LEU A 14 14.14 1.72 -13.64
N LEU A 15 14.46 2.54 -12.65
CA LEU A 15 13.90 3.89 -12.56
C LEU A 15 14.29 4.79 -13.73
N GLY A 16 15.56 4.77 -14.12
CA GLY A 16 16.03 5.54 -15.28
C GLY A 16 15.36 5.03 -16.56
N ALA A 17 15.27 3.71 -16.69
CA ALA A 17 14.66 3.06 -17.84
C ALA A 17 13.15 3.38 -17.95
N LEU A 18 12.39 3.37 -16.86
CA LEU A 18 10.96 3.68 -16.84
C LEU A 18 10.66 5.12 -17.26
N LYS A 19 11.51 6.10 -16.93
CA LYS A 19 11.32 7.51 -17.30
C LYS A 19 11.39 7.76 -18.81
N HIS A 20 12.12 6.92 -19.54
CA HIS A 20 12.28 7.01 -20.99
C HIS A 20 11.50 5.93 -21.74
N PHE A 21 10.79 5.07 -21.02
CA PHE A 21 9.98 4.03 -21.61
C PHE A 21 8.61 4.58 -22.02
N GLN A 22 8.15 4.17 -23.20
CA GLN A 22 6.78 4.39 -23.65
C GLN A 22 6.19 2.99 -23.92
N PRO A 23 5.13 2.58 -23.21
CA PRO A 23 4.46 1.32 -23.49
C PRO A 23 3.88 1.32 -24.91
N ALA A 24 3.93 0.15 -25.57
CA ALA A 24 3.19 -0.05 -26.80
C ALA A 24 1.68 -0.15 -26.51
N LEU A 25 0.87 0.00 -27.55
CA LEU A 25 -0.59 -0.13 -27.45
C LEU A 25 -0.96 -1.51 -26.87
N GLY A 26 -1.75 -1.52 -25.81
CA GLY A 26 -2.16 -2.72 -25.08
C GLY A 26 -1.22 -3.15 -23.94
N GLU A 27 -0.03 -2.54 -23.82
CA GLU A 27 0.91 -2.82 -22.72
C GLU A 27 0.75 -1.87 -21.53
N GLU A 28 -0.07 -0.82 -21.65
CA GLU A 28 -0.12 0.29 -20.70
C GLU A 28 -0.52 -0.17 -19.29
N GLY A 29 -1.46 -1.11 -19.16
CA GLY A 29 -1.86 -1.65 -17.86
C GLY A 29 -0.73 -2.43 -17.17
N ALA A 30 0.01 -3.23 -17.93
CA ALA A 30 1.14 -3.98 -17.42
C ALA A 30 2.34 -3.07 -17.08
N ALA A 31 2.54 -2.00 -17.85
CA ALA A 31 3.51 -0.95 -17.55
C ALA A 31 3.11 -0.16 -16.30
N ALA A 32 1.83 0.15 -16.13
CA ALA A 32 1.29 0.84 -14.95
C ALA A 32 1.53 0.02 -13.68
N ALA A 33 1.27 -1.29 -13.72
CA ALA A 33 1.55 -2.20 -12.61
C ALA A 33 3.03 -2.23 -12.25
N LEU A 34 3.92 -2.29 -13.26
CA LEU A 34 5.36 -2.26 -13.05
C LEU A 34 5.83 -0.94 -12.42
N ALA A 35 5.37 0.20 -12.95
CA ALA A 35 5.69 1.51 -12.41
C ALA A 35 5.20 1.65 -10.95
N LEU A 36 4.00 1.17 -10.65
CA LEU A 36 3.46 1.20 -9.29
C LEU A 36 4.29 0.32 -8.35
N GLY A 37 4.65 -0.89 -8.76
CA GLY A 37 5.53 -1.79 -8.01
C GLY A 37 6.92 -1.19 -7.76
N ALA A 38 7.45 -0.44 -8.74
CA ALA A 38 8.71 0.28 -8.64
C ALA A 38 8.63 1.59 -7.83
N GLY A 39 7.47 1.94 -7.27
CA GLY A 39 7.30 3.17 -6.51
C GLY A 39 7.40 4.45 -7.35
N VAL A 40 6.89 4.40 -8.59
CA VAL A 40 6.77 5.56 -9.48
C VAL A 40 5.29 5.81 -9.79
N PRO A 41 4.51 6.28 -8.79
CA PRO A 41 3.06 6.35 -8.92
C PRO A 41 2.59 7.36 -9.98
N ASP A 42 3.34 8.41 -10.32
CA ASP A 42 2.97 9.32 -11.42
C ASP A 42 2.89 8.60 -12.78
N LEU A 43 3.91 7.80 -13.11
CA LEU A 43 3.91 6.99 -14.35
C LEU A 43 2.81 5.92 -14.30
N ALA A 44 2.60 5.30 -13.15
CA ALA A 44 1.54 4.31 -12.97
C ALA A 44 0.15 4.91 -13.21
N LEU A 45 -0.11 6.12 -12.70
CA LEU A 45 -1.34 6.85 -12.94
C LEU A 45 -1.53 7.13 -14.43
N ARG A 46 -0.50 7.69 -15.07
CA ARG A 46 -0.54 8.07 -16.49
C ARG A 46 -0.85 6.87 -17.40
N TRP A 47 -0.10 5.78 -17.25
CA TRP A 47 -0.31 4.59 -18.07
C TRP A 47 -1.59 3.83 -17.67
N GLY A 48 -1.97 3.85 -16.39
CA GLY A 48 -3.25 3.28 -15.95
C GLY A 48 -4.45 3.97 -16.59
N LEU A 49 -4.40 5.30 -16.72
CA LEU A 49 -5.42 6.07 -17.45
C LEU A 49 -5.44 5.71 -18.95
N ALA A 50 -4.27 5.60 -19.57
CA ALA A 50 -4.15 5.25 -20.99
C ALA A 50 -4.69 3.85 -21.30
N ALA A 51 -4.58 2.90 -20.37
CA ALA A 51 -5.13 1.55 -20.50
C ALA A 51 -6.67 1.48 -20.39
N GLY A 52 -7.34 2.60 -20.11
CA GLY A 52 -8.79 2.66 -19.99
C GLY A 52 -9.33 1.79 -18.85
N PRO A 53 -10.47 1.07 -19.04
CA PRO A 53 -11.09 0.27 -17.99
C PRO A 53 -10.16 -0.77 -17.34
N ALA A 54 -9.25 -1.37 -18.11
CA ALA A 54 -8.31 -2.37 -17.62
C ALA A 54 -7.26 -1.81 -16.65
N GLY A 55 -6.93 -0.51 -16.77
CA GLY A 55 -5.98 0.17 -15.88
C GLY A 55 -6.62 1.00 -14.77
N ALA A 56 -7.95 1.12 -14.73
CA ALA A 56 -8.65 2.02 -13.82
C ALA A 56 -8.33 1.76 -12.33
N ALA A 57 -8.25 0.50 -11.91
CA ALA A 57 -7.89 0.14 -10.54
C ALA A 57 -6.45 0.54 -10.18
N LEU A 58 -5.52 0.36 -11.12
CA LEU A 58 -4.12 0.77 -10.95
C LEU A 58 -3.98 2.29 -10.91
N ALA A 59 -4.70 2.99 -11.77
CA ALA A 59 -4.76 4.45 -11.78
C ALA A 59 -5.32 4.98 -10.45
N ALA A 60 -6.40 4.39 -9.93
CA ALA A 60 -6.96 4.74 -8.63
C ALA A 60 -5.95 4.53 -7.49
N ALA A 61 -5.29 3.37 -7.44
CA ALA A 61 -4.27 3.08 -6.43
C ALA A 61 -3.06 4.05 -6.52
N ALA A 62 -2.65 4.40 -7.74
CA ALA A 62 -1.58 5.37 -7.97
C ALA A 62 -1.98 6.79 -7.51
N ALA A 63 -3.19 7.24 -7.84
CA ALA A 63 -3.73 8.51 -7.37
C ALA A 63 -3.80 8.59 -5.84
N LEU A 64 -4.22 7.51 -5.17
CA LEU A 64 -4.18 7.41 -3.71
C LEU A 64 -2.76 7.52 -3.16
N ARG A 65 -1.77 6.87 -3.77
CA ARG A 65 -0.35 6.98 -3.35
C ARG A 65 0.17 8.41 -3.46
N LEU A 66 -0.21 9.12 -4.52
CA LEU A 66 0.14 10.53 -4.74
C LEU A 66 -0.62 11.50 -3.81
N GLY A 67 -1.61 11.03 -3.05
CA GLY A 67 -2.51 11.90 -2.26
C GLY A 67 -3.51 12.69 -3.10
N GLN A 68 -3.72 12.33 -4.38
CA GLN A 68 -4.66 12.98 -5.28
C GLN A 68 -6.09 12.44 -5.05
N THR A 69 -6.70 12.83 -3.92
CA THR A 69 -7.97 12.29 -3.44
C THR A 69 -9.13 12.49 -4.42
N ASP A 70 -9.23 13.64 -5.09
CA ASP A 70 -10.31 13.90 -6.06
C ASP A 70 -10.17 13.09 -7.35
N THR A 71 -8.94 12.92 -7.83
CA THR A 71 -8.65 12.02 -8.96
C THR A 71 -8.98 10.58 -8.57
N ALA A 72 -8.56 10.13 -7.38
CA ALA A 72 -8.88 8.80 -6.89
C ALA A 72 -10.40 8.58 -6.76
N GLN A 73 -11.16 9.54 -6.22
CA GLN A 73 -12.62 9.47 -6.12
C GLN A 73 -13.28 9.21 -7.48
N ARG A 74 -12.89 9.98 -8.50
CA ARG A 74 -13.43 9.82 -9.86
C ARG A 74 -13.10 8.47 -10.48
N LEU A 75 -11.91 7.94 -10.20
CA LEU A 75 -11.46 6.65 -10.73
C LEU A 75 -12.09 5.46 -10.00
N ILE A 76 -12.37 5.59 -8.69
CA ILE A 76 -12.96 4.52 -7.87
C ILE A 76 -14.45 4.34 -8.18
N GLY A 77 -15.19 5.42 -8.43
CA GLY A 77 -16.64 5.38 -8.63
C GLY A 77 -17.13 4.36 -9.67
N PRO A 78 -16.53 4.32 -10.88
CA PRO A 78 -16.89 3.37 -11.94
C PRO A 78 -16.40 1.93 -11.73
N LEU A 79 -15.55 1.66 -10.74
CA LEU A 79 -15.04 0.30 -10.51
C LEU A 79 -16.17 -0.65 -10.08
N PRO A 80 -16.05 -1.97 -10.33
CA PRO A 80 -16.99 -2.95 -9.81
C PRO A 80 -17.16 -2.83 -8.28
N PRO A 81 -18.38 -3.02 -7.74
CA PRO A 81 -18.66 -2.90 -6.30
C PRO A 81 -18.17 -4.13 -5.51
N ASP A 82 -16.88 -4.45 -5.62
CA ASP A 82 -16.22 -5.56 -4.94
C ASP A 82 -15.38 -5.13 -3.72
N ALA A 83 -14.82 -6.10 -3.01
CA ALA A 83 -13.97 -5.86 -1.84
C ALA A 83 -12.75 -4.98 -2.16
N ARG A 84 -12.16 -5.08 -3.35
CA ARG A 84 -10.97 -4.30 -3.73
C ARG A 84 -11.33 -2.83 -3.90
N ARG A 85 -12.47 -2.54 -4.55
CA ARG A 85 -13.02 -1.18 -4.59
C ARG A 85 -13.31 -0.66 -3.19
N ALA A 86 -13.89 -1.48 -2.31
CA ALA A 86 -14.19 -1.07 -0.94
C ALA A 86 -12.92 -0.67 -0.17
N VAL A 87 -11.81 -1.41 -0.34
CA VAL A 87 -10.51 -1.04 0.26
C VAL A 87 -9.99 0.29 -0.31
N LEU A 88 -10.05 0.50 -1.63
CA LEU A 88 -9.63 1.76 -2.24
C LEU A 88 -10.45 2.94 -1.72
N HIS A 89 -11.76 2.75 -1.56
CA HIS A 89 -12.66 3.76 -0.99
C HIS A 89 -12.36 4.04 0.49
N ALA A 90 -12.13 3.01 1.30
CA ALA A 90 -11.73 3.18 2.69
C ALA A 90 -10.40 3.93 2.82
N ARG A 91 -9.43 3.64 1.95
CA ARG A 91 -8.15 4.37 1.90
C ARG A 91 -8.35 5.82 1.47
N LEU A 92 -9.21 6.09 0.50
CA LEU A 92 -9.55 7.46 0.11
C LEU A 92 -10.10 8.27 1.30
N GLN A 93 -11.02 7.68 2.04
CA GLN A 93 -11.59 8.25 3.25
C GLN A 93 -10.53 8.51 4.33
N ALA A 94 -9.60 7.56 4.53
CA ALA A 94 -8.47 7.74 5.43
C ALA A 94 -7.58 8.94 5.04
N LEU A 95 -7.31 9.12 3.74
CA LEU A 95 -6.53 10.26 3.25
C LEU A 95 -7.27 11.61 3.37
N ARG A 96 -8.60 11.60 3.41
CA ARG A 96 -9.42 12.79 3.67
C ARG A 96 -9.66 13.07 5.16
N GLY A 97 -9.38 12.10 6.03
CA GLY A 97 -9.66 12.20 7.46
C GLY A 97 -11.14 12.05 7.82
N GLU A 98 -11.93 11.37 6.98
CA GLU A 98 -13.39 11.29 7.09
C GLU A 98 -13.84 9.82 7.19
N GLY A 99 -14.58 9.41 8.24
CA GLY A 99 -15.30 8.12 8.28
C GLY A 99 -14.48 6.84 8.09
N ALA A 100 -13.15 6.94 8.12
CA ALA A 100 -12.25 5.92 7.57
C ALA A 100 -12.31 4.57 8.31
N ALA A 101 -12.52 4.59 9.63
CA ALA A 101 -12.58 3.38 10.44
C ALA A 101 -13.81 2.53 10.09
N GLU A 102 -14.97 3.16 9.90
CA GLU A 102 -16.20 2.49 9.48
C GLU A 102 -16.04 1.90 8.07
N ALA A 103 -15.52 2.68 7.11
CA ALA A 103 -15.28 2.18 5.76
C ALA A 103 -14.26 1.04 5.72
N ALA A 104 -13.20 1.08 6.53
CA ALA A 104 -12.23 -0.02 6.62
C ALA A 104 -12.86 -1.30 7.20
N GLN A 105 -13.77 -1.18 8.18
CA GLN A 105 -14.53 -2.32 8.71
C GLN A 105 -15.48 -2.90 7.67
N LEU A 106 -16.19 -2.05 6.92
CA LEU A 106 -17.07 -2.50 5.82
C LEU A 106 -16.27 -3.23 4.74
N ALA A 107 -15.12 -2.68 4.33
CA ALA A 107 -14.22 -3.33 3.37
C ALA A 107 -13.70 -4.68 3.87
N ARG A 108 -13.33 -4.78 5.15
CA ARG A 108 -12.94 -6.04 5.81
C ARG A 108 -14.07 -7.07 5.77
N HIS A 109 -15.29 -6.67 6.12
CA HIS A 109 -16.45 -7.58 6.10
C HIS A 109 -16.76 -8.06 4.68
N GLN A 110 -16.72 -7.15 3.70
CA GLN A 110 -16.92 -7.48 2.30
C GLN A 110 -15.84 -8.45 1.78
N ALA A 111 -14.57 -8.20 2.06
CA ALA A 111 -13.47 -9.07 1.67
C ALA A 111 -13.59 -10.49 2.24
N ARG A 112 -14.02 -10.62 3.50
CA ARG A 112 -14.33 -11.92 4.10
C ARG A 112 -15.46 -12.64 3.37
N ARG A 113 -16.55 -11.93 3.08
CA ARG A 113 -17.73 -12.49 2.41
C ARG A 113 -17.40 -12.97 1.00
N GLU A 114 -16.56 -12.22 0.28
CA GLU A 114 -16.14 -12.54 -1.09
C GLU A 114 -14.97 -13.52 -1.17
N GLY A 115 -14.31 -13.82 -0.04
CA GLY A 115 -13.12 -14.68 -0.02
C GLY A 115 -11.88 -14.04 -0.65
N ASP A 116 -11.84 -12.70 -0.81
CA ASP A 116 -10.69 -11.99 -1.38
C ASP A 116 -9.63 -11.76 -0.28
N ALA A 117 -8.70 -12.72 -0.17
CA ALA A 117 -7.62 -12.67 0.81
C ALA A 117 -6.72 -11.43 0.68
N PRO A 118 -6.27 -11.00 -0.53
CA PRO A 118 -5.54 -9.74 -0.68
C PRO A 118 -6.31 -8.51 -0.19
N ALA A 119 -7.59 -8.39 -0.52
CA ALA A 119 -8.42 -7.27 -0.05
C ALA A 119 -8.60 -7.32 1.47
N LEU A 120 -8.74 -8.52 2.04
CA LEU A 120 -8.88 -8.70 3.49
C LEU A 120 -7.61 -8.24 4.22
N ILE A 121 -6.42 -8.66 3.76
CA ILE A 121 -5.14 -8.22 4.31
C ILE A 121 -5.01 -6.70 4.22
N ALA A 122 -5.35 -6.09 3.08
CA ALA A 122 -5.28 -4.65 2.91
C ALA A 122 -6.27 -3.89 3.83
N ALA A 123 -7.49 -4.41 4.00
CA ALA A 123 -8.50 -3.82 4.87
C ALA A 123 -8.09 -3.86 6.35
N VAL A 124 -7.61 -5.01 6.85
CA VAL A 124 -7.16 -5.11 8.26
C VAL A 124 -5.87 -4.32 8.50
N THR A 125 -5.01 -4.18 7.49
CA THR A 125 -3.82 -3.33 7.58
C THR A 125 -4.23 -1.87 7.74
N LEU A 126 -5.11 -1.35 6.87
CA LEU A 126 -5.63 0.01 6.97
C LEU A 126 -6.34 0.25 8.32
N LEU A 127 -7.18 -0.70 8.75
CA LEU A 127 -7.87 -0.58 10.03
C LEU A 127 -6.87 -0.53 11.21
N GLY A 128 -5.80 -1.33 11.16
CA GLY A 128 -4.73 -1.29 12.15
C GLY A 128 -3.98 0.05 12.14
N GLU A 129 -3.74 0.65 10.98
CA GLU A 129 -3.15 1.99 10.86
C GLU A 129 -4.04 3.04 11.55
N LEU A 130 -5.34 3.01 11.29
CA LEU A 130 -6.31 3.95 11.88
C LEU A 130 -6.40 3.80 13.40
N GLN A 131 -6.46 2.56 13.89
CA GLN A 131 -6.46 2.26 15.33
C GLN A 131 -5.18 2.75 16.03
N LEU A 132 -4.03 2.71 15.34
CA LEU A 132 -2.82 3.34 15.85
C LEU A 132 -2.92 4.87 15.85
N GLY A 133 -3.57 5.51 14.88
CA GLY A 133 -3.86 6.95 14.93
C GLY A 133 -4.64 7.37 16.19
N GLU A 134 -5.54 6.49 16.67
CA GLU A 134 -6.42 6.68 17.83
C GLU A 134 -5.82 6.17 19.16
N ALA A 135 -4.54 5.83 19.19
CA ALA A 135 -3.82 5.27 20.34
C ALA A 135 -4.34 3.88 20.84
N GLU A 136 -5.08 3.15 20.01
CA GLU A 136 -5.61 1.82 20.33
C GLU A 136 -4.67 0.66 19.94
N ALA A 137 -3.43 0.67 20.43
CA ALA A 137 -2.40 -0.28 19.99
C ALA A 137 -2.77 -1.77 20.21
N LEU A 138 -3.46 -2.10 21.31
CA LEU A 138 -3.90 -3.47 21.58
C LEU A 138 -5.00 -3.94 20.62
N THR A 139 -5.93 -3.04 20.26
CA THR A 139 -6.96 -3.32 19.25
C THR A 139 -6.31 -3.54 17.89
N ALA A 140 -5.36 -2.68 17.52
CA ALA A 140 -4.57 -2.82 16.29
C ALA A 140 -3.89 -4.19 16.21
N LEU A 141 -3.24 -4.67 17.28
CA LEU A 141 -2.62 -5.99 17.30
C LEU A 141 -3.60 -7.13 16.99
N ARG A 142 -4.81 -7.08 17.57
CA ARG A 142 -5.84 -8.10 17.33
C ARG A 142 -6.35 -8.07 15.91
N THR A 143 -6.58 -6.87 15.37
CA THR A 143 -6.95 -6.67 13.96
C THR A 143 -5.88 -7.21 13.02
N LEU A 144 -4.62 -6.84 13.23
CA LEU A 144 -3.50 -7.22 12.35
C LEU A 144 -3.18 -8.72 12.41
N ALA A 145 -3.45 -9.38 13.54
CA ALA A 145 -3.29 -10.84 13.68
C ALA A 145 -4.16 -11.62 12.69
N GLU A 146 -5.32 -11.09 12.30
CA GLU A 146 -6.13 -11.69 11.24
C GLU A 146 -5.39 -11.72 9.91
N GLY A 147 -4.77 -10.61 9.50
CA GLY A 147 -4.01 -10.55 8.25
C GLY A 147 -2.86 -11.55 8.21
N LEU A 148 -2.19 -11.74 9.36
CA LEU A 148 -1.16 -12.76 9.50
C LEU A 148 -1.73 -14.17 9.32
N LYS A 149 -2.90 -14.43 9.94
CA LYS A 149 -3.53 -15.74 9.83
C LYS A 149 -3.99 -16.05 8.41
N VAL A 150 -4.51 -15.05 7.69
CA VAL A 150 -4.89 -15.20 6.28
C VAL A 150 -3.66 -15.54 5.43
N ALA A 151 -2.54 -14.82 5.60
CA ALA A 151 -1.31 -15.10 4.86
C ALA A 151 -0.78 -16.52 5.15
N GLU A 152 -0.83 -16.97 6.40
CA GLU A 152 -0.46 -18.34 6.79
C GLU A 152 -1.36 -19.38 6.10
N LEU A 153 -2.69 -19.18 6.13
CA LEU A 153 -3.66 -20.11 5.55
C LEU A 153 -3.58 -20.20 4.01
N THR A 154 -3.15 -19.12 3.35
CA THR A 154 -2.93 -19.11 1.90
C THR A 154 -1.53 -19.54 1.47
N SER A 155 -0.68 -19.96 2.41
CA SER A 155 0.74 -20.28 2.18
C SER A 155 1.50 -19.13 1.50
N GLN A 156 1.07 -17.90 1.75
CA GLN A 156 1.69 -16.68 1.22
C GLN A 156 2.57 -16.05 2.29
N ASP A 157 3.62 -15.39 1.82
CA ASP A 157 4.39 -14.52 2.70
C ASP A 157 3.51 -13.39 3.24
N ALA A 158 3.58 -13.17 4.55
CA ALA A 158 2.93 -12.01 5.17
C ALA A 158 3.35 -10.71 4.46
N ASP A 159 2.35 -9.90 4.12
CA ASP A 159 2.50 -8.64 3.42
C ASP A 159 3.43 -7.68 4.18
N ALA A 160 4.28 -6.96 3.43
CA ALA A 160 5.28 -6.08 4.02
C ALA A 160 4.65 -4.90 4.77
N HIS A 161 3.54 -4.36 4.27
CA HIS A 161 2.86 -3.24 4.92
C HIS A 161 2.18 -3.70 6.21
N LEU A 162 1.50 -4.86 6.18
CA LEU A 162 0.94 -5.49 7.36
C LEU A 162 2.00 -5.67 8.46
N LEU A 163 3.17 -6.22 8.11
CA LEU A 163 4.28 -6.40 9.04
C LEU A 163 4.81 -5.06 9.58
N ALA A 164 4.91 -4.03 8.73
CA ALA A 164 5.39 -2.72 9.15
C ALA A 164 4.44 -2.07 10.17
N VAL A 165 3.13 -2.09 9.92
CA VAL A 165 2.11 -1.57 10.84
C VAL A 165 2.08 -2.38 12.14
N LEU A 166 2.23 -3.70 12.05
CA LEU A 166 2.34 -4.58 13.21
C LEU A 166 3.53 -4.24 14.11
N ALA A 167 4.68 -3.88 13.53
CA ALA A 167 5.84 -3.48 14.31
C ALA A 167 5.56 -2.21 15.15
N HIS A 168 4.85 -1.22 14.59
CA HIS A 168 4.42 -0.04 15.34
C HIS A 168 3.49 -0.41 16.50
N ALA A 169 2.48 -1.24 16.25
CA ALA A 169 1.57 -1.70 17.29
C ALA A 169 2.30 -2.46 18.41
N GLN A 170 3.24 -3.35 18.06
CA GLN A 170 4.05 -4.10 19.03
C GLN A 170 4.94 -3.19 19.88
N ARG A 171 5.53 -2.16 19.28
CA ARG A 171 6.39 -1.20 20.00
C ARG A 171 5.58 -0.45 21.05
N ARG A 172 4.38 0.03 20.69
CA ARG A 172 3.52 0.82 21.61
C ARG A 172 3.01 0.03 22.81
N VAL A 173 2.89 -1.29 22.70
CA VAL A 173 2.50 -2.15 23.84
C VAL A 173 3.70 -2.65 24.67
N GLY A 174 4.90 -2.10 24.44
CA GLY A 174 6.12 -2.43 25.20
C GLY A 174 6.99 -3.55 24.59
N GLY A 175 6.63 -4.08 23.42
CA GLY A 175 7.34 -5.16 22.75
C GLY A 175 8.54 -4.73 21.89
N ALA A 176 9.41 -3.84 22.38
CA ALA A 176 10.44 -3.16 21.57
C ALA A 176 11.35 -4.11 20.75
N ALA A 177 11.88 -5.16 21.37
CA ALA A 177 12.76 -6.12 20.67
C ALA A 177 12.01 -6.92 19.58
N LYS A 178 10.75 -7.29 19.83
CA LYS A 178 9.89 -7.99 18.86
C LYS A 178 9.53 -7.05 17.70
N ALA A 179 9.12 -5.83 18.02
CA ALA A 179 8.80 -4.79 17.06
C ALA A 179 9.96 -4.53 16.10
N ARG A 180 11.19 -4.41 16.63
CA ARG A 180 12.39 -4.23 15.79
C ARG A 180 12.58 -5.37 14.79
N ARG A 181 12.53 -6.64 15.24
CA ARG A 181 12.66 -7.81 14.34
C ARG A 181 11.53 -7.85 13.30
N THR A 182 10.31 -7.52 13.70
CA THR A 182 9.17 -7.45 12.78
C THR A 182 9.36 -6.33 11.75
N ALA A 183 9.88 -5.17 12.14
CA ALA A 183 10.18 -4.09 11.21
C ALA A 183 11.36 -4.39 10.28
N GLU A 184 12.41 -5.07 10.75
CA GLU A 184 13.51 -5.57 9.91
C GLU A 184 12.97 -6.53 8.83
N LYS A 185 12.13 -7.50 9.22
CA LYS A 185 11.47 -8.42 8.28
C LYS A 185 10.54 -7.69 7.29
N ALA A 186 9.81 -6.68 7.76
CA ALA A 186 8.99 -5.84 6.90
C ALA A 186 9.87 -5.10 5.87
N LEU A 187 11.01 -4.54 6.31
CA LEU A 187 11.95 -3.80 5.47
C LEU A 187 12.61 -4.65 4.39
N GLU A 188 12.93 -5.92 4.70
CA GLU A 188 13.46 -6.89 3.75
C GLU A 188 12.48 -7.19 2.62
N ARG A 189 11.18 -7.24 2.94
CA ARG A 189 10.10 -7.55 1.99
C ARG A 189 9.56 -6.33 1.26
N ALA A 190 9.66 -5.15 1.87
CA ALA A 190 9.04 -3.95 1.35
C ALA A 190 9.74 -3.49 0.05
N PRO A 191 8.98 -3.32 -1.05
CA PRO A 191 9.51 -2.70 -2.26
C PRO A 191 10.11 -1.33 -1.93
N ARG A 192 11.16 -0.95 -2.65
CA ARG A 192 11.72 0.40 -2.56
C ARG A 192 10.64 1.42 -2.87
N ARG A 193 10.72 2.59 -2.22
CA ARG A 193 9.82 3.73 -2.44
C ARG A 193 8.34 3.43 -2.16
N SER A 194 8.05 2.42 -1.34
CA SER A 194 6.68 2.02 -0.97
C SER A 194 6.28 2.53 0.42
N PRO A 195 4.97 2.69 0.69
CA PRO A 195 4.49 3.00 2.03
C PRO A 195 4.97 2.01 3.10
N ALA A 196 4.94 0.70 2.78
CA ALA A 196 5.44 -0.35 3.68
C ALA A 196 6.88 -0.09 4.14
N ARG A 197 7.75 0.35 3.22
CA ARG A 197 9.15 0.63 3.50
C ARG A 197 9.32 1.85 4.42
N VAL A 198 8.56 2.92 4.15
CA VAL A 198 8.53 4.10 5.03
C VAL A 198 8.10 3.70 6.44
N TRP A 199 6.98 2.98 6.57
CA TRP A 199 6.48 2.50 7.86
C TRP A 199 7.51 1.65 8.61
N ALA A 200 8.18 0.71 7.92
CA ALA A 200 9.21 -0.14 8.51
C ALA A 200 10.42 0.68 9.00
N LEU A 201 10.89 1.65 8.21
CA LEU A 201 12.01 2.51 8.60
C LEU A 201 11.67 3.40 9.79
N VAL A 202 10.45 3.93 9.87
CA VAL A 202 10.00 4.69 11.05
C VAL A 202 9.94 3.79 12.29
N ALA A 203 9.45 2.55 12.18
CA ALA A 203 9.43 1.59 13.30
C ALA A 203 10.85 1.23 13.81
N LEU A 204 11.85 1.33 12.94
CA LEU A 204 13.27 1.16 13.23
C LEU A 204 13.97 2.45 13.68
N GLU A 205 13.23 3.55 13.87
CA GLU A 205 13.76 4.87 14.25
C GLU A 205 14.74 5.46 13.21
N ARG A 206 14.69 4.98 11.96
CA ARG A 206 15.52 5.44 10.85
C ARG A 206 14.84 6.55 10.07
N ARG A 207 14.47 7.64 10.76
CA ARG A 207 13.60 8.70 10.21
C ARG A 207 14.15 9.37 8.95
N GLN A 208 15.46 9.61 8.87
CA GLN A 208 16.09 10.20 7.67
C GLN A 208 15.98 9.28 6.45
N ASP A 209 16.13 7.97 6.64
CA ASP A 209 15.92 7.00 5.56
C ASP A 209 14.45 6.94 5.13
N ALA A 210 13.52 6.98 6.10
CA ALA A 210 12.10 6.99 5.83
C ALA A 210 11.70 8.21 4.99
N GLU A 211 12.22 9.40 5.31
CA GLU A 211 11.98 10.64 4.55
C GLU A 211 12.50 10.51 3.11
N ARG A 212 13.71 9.98 2.92
CA ARG A 212 14.26 9.74 1.58
C ARG A 212 13.38 8.80 0.75
N GLU A 213 12.92 7.70 1.34
CA GLU A 213 12.02 6.74 0.66
C GLU A 213 10.64 7.35 0.38
N PHE A 214 10.11 8.16 1.30
CA PHE A 214 8.84 8.85 1.16
C PHE A 214 8.86 9.84 -0.03
N GLN A 215 9.88 10.69 -0.09
CA GLN A 215 10.08 11.63 -1.20
C GLN A 215 10.36 10.92 -2.52
N ALA A 216 11.24 9.91 -2.51
CA ALA A 216 11.56 9.14 -3.71
C ALA A 216 10.36 8.35 -4.26
N GLY A 217 9.42 7.95 -3.40
CA GLY A 217 8.16 7.31 -3.78
C GLY A 217 7.02 8.25 -4.14
N GLN A 218 7.25 9.57 -4.10
CA GLN A 218 6.23 10.59 -4.39
C GLN A 218 4.96 10.39 -3.54
N LEU A 219 5.14 9.98 -2.29
CA LEU A 219 4.01 9.64 -1.42
C LEU A 219 3.31 10.91 -0.94
N GLY A 220 1.99 10.92 -1.00
CA GLY A 220 1.17 11.98 -0.42
C GLY A 220 1.26 11.99 1.11
N ALA A 221 1.11 13.17 1.73
CA ALA A 221 1.30 13.39 3.16
C ALA A 221 0.57 12.38 4.08
N GLY A 222 -0.64 11.96 3.71
CA GLY A 222 -1.44 10.99 4.47
C GLY A 222 -0.88 9.57 4.53
N TRP A 223 0.22 9.26 3.84
CA TRP A 223 0.94 7.99 3.96
C TRP A 223 2.03 7.98 5.02
N TRP A 224 2.36 9.14 5.60
CA TRP A 224 3.32 9.21 6.69
C TRP A 224 2.71 8.58 7.95
N PRO A 225 3.42 7.67 8.66
CA PRO A 225 2.91 7.09 9.90
C PRO A 225 2.60 8.17 10.93
N SER A 226 1.33 8.31 11.32
CA SER A 226 0.86 9.23 12.35
C SER A 226 0.93 8.60 13.76
N GLY A 227 1.16 9.43 14.79
CA GLY A 227 1.23 9.00 16.19
C GLY A 227 2.58 8.41 16.63
N GLN A 228 3.70 9.01 16.21
CA GLN A 228 5.00 8.81 16.89
C GLN A 228 4.98 9.48 18.26
#